data_AF-A0A1G3HS80-F1
#
_entry.id   AF-A0A1G3HS80-F1
#
_cell.length_a   1.000
_cell.length_b   1.000
_cell.length_c   1.000
_cell.angle_alpha   90.00
_cell.angle_beta   90.00
_cell.angle_gamma   90.00
#
_symmetry.space_group_name_H-M   'P 1'
#
loop_
_entity.id
_entity.type
_entity.pdbx_description
1 polymer ?
#
loop_
_entity_poly.entity_id
_entity_poly.type
_entity_poly.pdbx_seq_one_letter_code
_entity_poly.pdbx_strand_id
1 'polypeptide(L)'
;MPPLSAGAAWGVLFVAGLCEVGWAIGLKYTDGYTRPLPTVLTVGLMVLSVALLGWSLKALPVGTAYAVWTGIGAVGTAILGMLLFDESREALRLVCIGLIVAGIIGLKFVTK
;
A
#
# COMPACT_ATOMS: atom_id res chain seq x y z
N MET A 1 21.35 -4.76 4.39
CA MET A 1 20.07 -5.10 5.06
C MET A 1 20.25 -6.41 5.81
N PRO A 2 20.19 -6.39 7.16
CA PRO A 2 20.36 -7.59 7.98
C PRO A 2 19.21 -8.61 7.76
N PRO A 3 19.42 -9.89 8.13
CA PRO A 3 18.35 -10.89 8.12
C PRO A 3 17.21 -10.44 9.05
N LEU A 4 15.97 -10.54 8.57
CA LEU A 4 14.77 -10.21 9.33
C LEU A 4 14.22 -11.47 10.00
N SER A 5 13.85 -11.37 11.28
CA SER A 5 12.95 -12.34 11.88
C SER A 5 11.56 -12.21 11.24
N ALA A 6 10.76 -13.28 11.28
CA ALA A 6 9.40 -13.26 10.72
C ALA A 6 8.57 -12.09 11.31
N GLY A 7 8.64 -11.86 12.63
CA GLY A 7 7.93 -10.75 13.27
C GLY A 7 8.40 -9.37 12.80
N ALA A 8 9.72 -9.18 12.63
CA ALA A 8 10.26 -7.93 12.10
C ALA A 8 9.85 -7.71 10.63
N ALA A 9 9.77 -8.78 9.82
CA ALA A 9 9.34 -8.69 8.43
C ALA A 9 7.88 -8.24 8.28
N TRP A 10 6.98 -8.66 9.17
CA TRP A 10 5.59 -8.16 9.21
C TRP A 10 5.52 -6.67 9.57
N GLY A 11 6.36 -6.21 10.52
CA GLY A 11 6.47 -4.78 10.84
C GLY A 11 6.97 -3.96 9.66
N VAL A 12 8.02 -4.43 8.98
CA VAL A 12 8.56 -3.81 7.76
C VAL A 12 7.50 -3.77 6.64
N LEU A 13 6.75 -4.86 6.46
CA LEU A 13 5.68 -4.95 5.46
C LEU A 13 4.55 -3.96 5.74
N PHE A 14 4.15 -3.80 7.00
CA PHE A 14 3.14 -2.82 7.39
C PHE A 14 3.60 -1.39 7.07
N VAL A 15 4.84 -1.04 7.40
CA VAL A 15 5.43 0.27 7.06
C VAL A 15 5.52 0.44 5.55
N ALA A 16 5.89 -0.61 4.80
CA ALA A 16 5.91 -0.59 3.34
C ALA A 16 4.52 -0.24 2.77
N GLY A 17 3.45 -0.85 3.31
CA GLY A 17 2.08 -0.54 2.90
C GLY A 17 1.66 0.89 3.24
N LEU A 18 2.07 1.44 4.39
CA LEU A 18 1.80 2.85 4.72
C LEU A 18 2.55 3.81 3.79
N CYS A 19 3.80 3.51 3.43
CA CYS A 19 4.53 4.26 2.41
C CYS A 19 3.82 4.19 1.06
N GLU A 20 3.21 3.04 0.73
CA GLU A 20 2.42 2.88 -0.49
C GLU A 20 1.26 3.87 -0.57
N VAL A 21 0.46 3.92 0.49
CA VAL A 21 -0.63 4.88 0.64
C VAL A 21 -0.12 6.32 0.49
N GLY A 22 1.03 6.63 1.10
CA GLY A 22 1.65 7.95 1.04
C GLY A 22 2.02 8.38 -0.38
N TRP A 23 2.68 7.53 -1.17
CA TRP A 23 3.03 7.91 -2.55
C TRP A 23 1.82 7.87 -3.48
N ALA A 24 0.85 6.96 -3.27
CA ALA A 24 -0.37 6.91 -4.07
C ALA A 24 -1.19 8.20 -3.94
N ILE A 25 -1.35 8.72 -2.72
CA ILE A 25 -1.96 10.02 -2.45
C ILE A 25 -1.07 11.16 -2.95
N GLY A 26 0.25 11.05 -2.74
CA GLY A 26 1.24 12.02 -3.19
C GLY A 26 1.17 12.32 -4.69
N LEU A 27 0.87 11.32 -5.53
CA LEU A 27 0.69 11.50 -6.97
C LEU A 27 -0.34 12.59 -7.31
N LYS A 28 -1.44 12.68 -6.57
CA LYS A 28 -2.47 13.70 -6.79
C LYS A 28 -1.97 15.11 -6.44
N TYR A 29 -1.05 15.23 -5.48
CA TYR A 29 -0.40 16.49 -5.12
C TYR A 29 0.75 16.89 -6.06
N THR A 30 1.24 15.99 -6.91
CA THR A 30 2.27 16.35 -7.90
C THR A 30 1.75 17.24 -9.02
N ASP A 31 0.43 17.28 -9.24
CA ASP A 31 -0.24 18.04 -10.30
C ASP A 31 0.38 17.72 -11.68
N GLY A 32 0.41 16.42 -12.02
CA GLY A 32 1.06 15.93 -13.24
C GLY A 32 2.58 16.10 -13.26
N TYR A 33 3.23 15.97 -12.09
CA TYR A 33 4.68 16.17 -11.89
C TYR A 33 5.19 17.60 -12.06
N THR A 34 4.30 18.59 -12.13
CA THR A 34 4.67 20.01 -12.25
C THR A 34 5.19 20.59 -10.93
N ARG A 35 4.78 20.02 -9.79
CA ARG A 35 5.22 20.47 -8.46
C ARG A 35 6.45 19.65 -7.99
N PRO A 36 7.64 20.28 -7.84
CA PRO A 36 8.87 19.55 -7.59
C PRO A 36 8.92 18.89 -6.20
N LEU A 37 8.46 19.59 -5.15
CA LEU A 37 8.51 19.05 -3.79
C LEU A 37 7.59 17.83 -3.59
N PRO A 38 6.29 17.86 -3.96
CA PRO A 38 5.43 16.66 -3.92
C PRO A 38 5.95 15.53 -4.80
N THR A 39 6.54 15.83 -5.96
CA THR A 39 7.11 14.83 -6.85
C THR A 39 8.27 14.09 -6.20
N VAL A 40 9.23 14.82 -5.62
CA VAL A 40 10.39 14.22 -4.93
C VAL A 40 9.94 13.36 -3.74
N LEU A 41 8.99 13.85 -2.94
CA LEU A 41 8.45 13.08 -1.81
C LEU A 41 7.73 11.81 -2.28
N THR A 42 6.92 11.91 -3.33
CA THR A 42 6.19 10.78 -3.91
C THR A 42 7.15 9.72 -4.44
N VAL A 43 8.15 10.12 -5.21
CA VAL A 43 9.17 9.19 -5.73
C VAL A 43 9.99 8.58 -4.59
N GLY A 44 10.37 9.38 -3.59
CA GLY A 44 11.09 8.90 -2.41
C GLY A 44 10.29 7.84 -1.63
N LEU A 45 9.01 8.09 -1.38
CA LEU A 45 8.10 7.14 -0.73
C LEU A 45 7.85 5.90 -1.58
N MET A 46 7.78 6.02 -2.91
CA MET A 46 7.64 4.90 -3.83
C MET A 46 8.86 3.97 -3.76
N VAL A 47 10.07 4.54 -3.87
CA VAL A 47 11.31 3.77 -3.76
C VAL A 47 11.43 3.12 -2.39
N LEU A 48 11.13 3.86 -1.32
CA LEU A 48 11.16 3.34 0.05
C LEU A 48 10.16 2.20 0.24
N SER A 49 8.91 2.37 -0.22
CA SER A 49 7.85 1.36 -0.15
C SER A 49 8.29 0.05 -0.82
N VAL A 50 8.77 0.13 -2.06
CA VAL A 50 9.20 -1.06 -2.81
C VAL A 50 10.44 -1.70 -2.20
N ALA A 51 11.38 -0.90 -1.68
CA ALA A 51 12.56 -1.42 -0.99
C ALA A 51 12.20 -2.17 0.31
N LEU A 52 11.27 -1.63 1.11
CA LEU A 52 10.79 -2.28 2.34
C LEU A 52 10.01 -3.56 2.02
N LEU A 53 9.16 -3.54 0.99
CA LEU A 53 8.50 -4.75 0.49
C LEU A 53 9.55 -5.80 0.13
N GLY A 54 10.50 -5.47 -0.73
CA GLY A 54 11.60 -6.36 -1.14
C GLY A 54 12.42 -6.90 0.04
N TRP A 55 12.56 -6.13 1.12
CA TRP A 55 13.21 -6.60 2.32
C TRP A 55 12.34 -7.60 3.10
N SER A 56 11.04 -7.35 3.25
CA SER A 56 10.11 -8.28 3.90
C SER A 56 10.04 -9.65 3.20
N LEU A 57 10.22 -9.67 1.88
CA LEU A 57 10.27 -10.88 1.06
C LEU A 57 11.42 -11.83 1.39
N LYS A 58 12.45 -11.36 2.10
CA LYS A 58 13.54 -12.24 2.57
C LYS A 58 13.08 -13.23 3.64
N ALA A 59 11.95 -12.96 4.30
CA ALA A 59 11.41 -13.79 5.37
C ALA A 59 9.96 -14.24 5.13
N LEU A 60 9.24 -13.59 4.20
CA LEU A 60 7.84 -13.87 3.91
C LEU A 60 7.66 -14.38 2.47
N PRO A 61 6.72 -15.31 2.22
CA PRO A 61 6.34 -15.71 0.87
C PRO A 61 5.84 -14.52 0.05
N VAL A 62 6.23 -14.47 -1.23
CA VAL A 62 5.93 -13.32 -2.11
C VAL A 62 4.44 -13.07 -2.28
N GLY A 63 3.63 -14.13 -2.42
CA GLY A 63 2.19 -14.01 -2.58
C GLY A 63 1.52 -13.37 -1.35
N THR A 64 1.92 -13.81 -0.15
CA THR A 64 1.39 -13.28 1.11
C THR A 64 1.79 -11.82 1.32
N ALA A 65 3.07 -11.51 1.14
CA ALA A 65 3.57 -10.14 1.33
C ALA A 65 2.94 -9.17 0.31
N TYR A 66 2.87 -9.55 -0.96
CA TYR A 66 2.30 -8.71 -2.02
C TYR A 66 0.79 -8.48 -1.81
N ALA A 67 0.05 -9.52 -1.44
CA ALA A 67 -1.38 -9.40 -1.15
C ALA A 67 -1.66 -8.46 0.03
N VAL A 68 -0.85 -8.54 1.10
CA VAL A 68 -0.99 -7.66 2.26
C VAL A 68 -0.57 -6.22 1.94
N TRP A 69 0.55 -6.03 1.25
CA TRP A 69 1.04 -4.73 0.81
C TRP A 69 -0.01 -3.99 -0.03
N THR A 70 -0.44 -4.61 -1.13
CA THR A 70 -1.49 -4.05 -2.01
C THR A 70 -2.82 -3.83 -1.29
N GLY A 71 -3.18 -4.70 -0.34
CA GLY A 71 -4.38 -4.53 0.48
C GLY A 71 -4.33 -3.28 1.36
N ILE A 72 -3.20 -3.05 2.04
CA ILE A 72 -2.98 -1.84 2.84
C ILE A 72 -3.00 -0.60 1.93
N GLY A 73 -2.29 -0.66 0.80
CA GLY A 73 -2.26 0.39 -0.22
C GLY A 73 -3.65 0.76 -0.73
N ALA A 74 -4.43 -0.22 -1.16
CA ALA A 74 -5.78 -0.03 -1.69
C ALA A 74 -6.74 0.57 -0.66
N VAL A 75 -6.80 0.00 0.55
CA VAL A 75 -7.70 0.47 1.61
C VAL A 75 -7.31 1.87 2.08
N GLY A 76 -6.02 2.08 2.39
CA GLY A 76 -5.54 3.36 2.89
C GLY A 76 -5.68 4.47 1.86
N THR A 77 -5.39 4.19 0.58
CA THR A 77 -5.57 5.18 -0.50
C THR A 77 -7.04 5.51 -0.71
N ALA A 78 -7.94 4.53 -0.66
CA ALA A 78 -9.37 4.80 -0.76
C ALA A 78 -9.88 5.67 0.40
N ILE A 79 -9.48 5.35 1.64
CA ILE A 79 -9.86 6.13 2.83
C ILE A 79 -9.33 7.57 2.71
N LEU A 80 -8.03 7.74 2.44
CA LEU A 80 -7.45 9.07 2.30
C LEU A 80 -8.00 9.82 1.08
N GLY A 81 -8.35 9.13 0.01
CA GLY A 81 -9.02 9.74 -1.15
C GLY A 81 -10.36 10.39 -0.78
N MET A 82 -11.17 9.69 0.02
CA MET A 82 -12.46 10.21 0.52
C MET A 82 -12.31 11.33 1.57
N LEU A 83 -11.19 11.35 2.31
CA LEU A 83 -10.94 12.34 3.36
C LEU A 83 -10.26 13.61 2.83
N LEU A 84 -9.31 13.48 1.90
CA LEU A 84 -8.46 14.57 1.43
C LEU A 84 -8.93 15.20 0.12
N PHE A 85 -9.58 14.43 -0.75
CA PHE A 85 -9.98 14.88 -2.08
C PHE A 85 -11.51 14.86 -2.29
N ASP A 86 -12.26 14.68 -1.21
CA ASP A 86 -13.73 14.60 -1.21
C ASP A 86 -14.28 13.63 -2.27
N GLU A 87 -13.53 12.56 -2.55
CA GLU A 87 -13.97 11.59 -3.55
C GLU A 87 -15.25 10.89 -3.10
N SER A 88 -16.11 10.57 -4.08
CA SER A 88 -17.43 10.00 -3.84
C SER A 88 -17.39 8.82 -2.86
N ARG A 89 -18.22 8.91 -1.82
CA ARG A 89 -18.46 7.88 -0.79
C ARG A 89 -19.67 7.01 -1.14
N GLU A 90 -20.03 6.96 -2.42
CA GLU A 90 -21.15 6.14 -2.89
C GLU A 90 -21.07 4.71 -2.36
N ALA A 91 -22.20 4.21 -1.88
CA ALA A 91 -22.30 2.88 -1.27
C ALA A 91 -21.79 1.78 -2.21
N LEU A 92 -22.01 1.91 -3.52
CA LEU A 92 -21.54 0.96 -4.52
C LEU A 92 -20.00 0.90 -4.60
N ARG A 93 -19.33 2.05 -4.54
CA ARG A 93 -17.86 2.13 -4.54
C ARG A 93 -17.28 1.46 -3.30
N LEU A 94 -17.89 1.69 -2.14
CA LEU A 94 -17.49 1.06 -0.88
C LEU A 94 -17.68 -0.45 -0.92
N VAL A 95 -18.76 -0.95 -1.52
CA VAL A 95 -18.96 -2.39 -1.74
C VAL A 95 -17.89 -2.96 -2.66
N CYS A 96 -17.55 -2.30 -3.77
CA CYS A 96 -16.49 -2.75 -4.67
C CYS A 96 -15.12 -2.82 -3.96
N ILE A 97 -14.76 -1.81 -3.17
CA ILE A 97 -13.55 -1.82 -2.35
C ILE A 97 -13.61 -2.99 -1.33
N GLY A 98 -14.76 -3.19 -0.69
CA GLY A 98 -14.99 -4.32 0.21
C GLY A 98 -14.80 -5.69 -0.46
N LEU A 99 -15.23 -5.85 -1.71
CA LEU A 99 -15.02 -7.07 -2.50
C LEU A 99 -13.55 -7.29 -2.84
N ILE A 100 -12.79 -6.23 -3.15
CA ILE A 100 -11.34 -6.32 -3.36
C ILE A 100 -10.67 -6.82 -2.08
N VAL A 101 -11.00 -6.21 -0.92
CA VAL A 101 -10.47 -6.63 0.38
C VAL A 101 -10.85 -8.06 0.72
N ALA A 102 -12.11 -8.46 0.48
CA ALA A 102 -12.56 -9.83 0.68
C ALA A 102 -11.81 -10.83 -0.21
N GLY A 103 -11.52 -10.47 -1.48
CA GLY A 103 -10.70 -11.28 -2.38
C GLY A 103 -9.26 -11.46 -1.89
N ILE A 104 -8.64 -10.39 -1.38
CA ILE A 104 -7.30 -10.43 -0.78
C ILE A 104 -7.28 -11.35 0.45
N ILE A 105 -8.27 -11.22 1.33
CA ILE A 105 -8.42 -12.08 2.51
C ILE A 105 -8.63 -13.53 2.09
N GLY A 106 -9.49 -13.80 1.10
CA GLY A 106 -9.73 -15.13 0.56
C GLY A 106 -8.46 -15.78 0.02
N LEU A 107 -7.64 -15.04 -0.74
CA LEU A 107 -6.35 -15.51 -1.23
C LEU A 107 -5.40 -15.91 -0.10
N LYS A 108 -5.38 -15.16 1.01
CA LYS A 108 -4.61 -15.52 2.22
C LYS A 108 -5.07 -16.84 2.84
N PHE A 109 -6.36 -17.15 2.80
CA PHE A 109 -6.89 -18.40 3.35
C PHE A 109 -6.64 -19.62 2.45
N VAL A 110 -6.54 -19.43 1.14
CA VAL A 110 -6.32 -20.53 0.18
C VAL A 110 -4.83 -20.81 -0.03
N THR A 111 -3.97 -19.81 0.14
CA THR A 111 -2.52 -19.95 0.03
C THR A 111 -1.94 -20.52 1.33
N LYS A 112 -1.52 -21.79 1.33
CA LYS A 112 -0.78 -22.44 2.42
C LYS A 112 0.69 -22.03 2.43
#